data_AF-A0A2A4I7F2-F1
#
_entry.id   AF-A0A2A4I7F2-F1
#
_cell.length_a   1.000
_cell.length_b   1.000
_cell.length_c   1.000
_cell.angle_alpha   90.00
_cell.angle_beta   90.00
_cell.angle_gamma   90.00
#
_symmetry.space_group_name_H-M   'P 1'
#
loop_
_entity.id
_entity.type
_entity.pdbx_description
1 polymer ?
#
loop_
_entity_poly.entity_id
_entity_poly.type
_entity_poly.pdbx_seq_one_letter_code
_entity_poly.pdbx_strand_id
1 'polypeptide(L)'
;MLTTPPSCLDPASDTLCAADVARGVTRMLLRHELTAIGEVPLDGGRRADLMAIDARGQLVIVEIKVSRADLLGDAKWQDYLAHCDRFYWAVPAGFDASPIDGAAFLPERTGLIVADRYDAAIVREARTDPLPAHVRKRCTLAFARRAARRLIAAHDPEAVQGF
;
A
#
# COMPACT_ATOMS: atom_id res chain seq x y z
N MET A 1 -3.54 -0.50 -14.14
CA MET A 1 -2.96 -1.73 -13.55
C MET A 1 -1.48 -1.44 -13.29
N LEU A 2 -0.89 -1.98 -12.23
CA LEU A 2 0.58 -1.99 -12.11
C LEU A 2 1.11 -2.64 -13.39
N THR A 3 1.83 -1.90 -14.23
CA THR A 3 2.57 -2.53 -15.33
C THR A 3 3.61 -3.42 -14.69
N THR A 4 3.44 -4.73 -14.81
CA THR A 4 4.36 -5.72 -14.27
C THR A 4 5.74 -5.47 -14.88
N PRO A 5 6.75 -5.04 -14.09
CA PRO A 5 8.08 -4.88 -14.64
C PRO A 5 8.63 -6.23 -15.14
N PRO A 6 9.58 -6.23 -16.10
CA PRO A 6 10.12 -7.46 -16.69
C PRO A 6 10.66 -8.44 -15.63
N SER A 7 11.16 -7.92 -14.52
CA SER A 7 11.63 -8.71 -13.37
C SER A 7 10.55 -9.58 -12.72
N CYS A 8 9.26 -9.27 -12.90
CA CYS A 8 8.17 -10.13 -12.43
C CYS A 8 7.54 -11.00 -13.54
N LEU A 9 8.02 -10.90 -14.79
CA LEU A 9 7.61 -11.76 -15.90
C LEU A 9 8.45 -13.03 -15.98
N ASP A 10 9.61 -13.06 -15.32
CA ASP A 10 10.47 -14.23 -15.27
C ASP A 10 10.23 -15.03 -13.98
N PRO A 11 9.50 -16.17 -14.03
CA PRO A 11 9.23 -16.98 -12.86
C PRO A 11 10.48 -17.62 -12.26
N ALA A 12 11.62 -17.58 -12.97
CA ALA A 12 12.92 -18.05 -12.50
C ALA A 12 13.75 -16.98 -11.76
N SER A 13 13.27 -15.72 -11.68
CA SER A 13 13.94 -14.69 -10.89
C SER A 13 13.62 -14.84 -9.40
N ASP A 14 14.65 -15.11 -8.60
CA ASP A 14 14.59 -15.11 -7.13
C ASP A 14 14.40 -13.70 -6.54
N THR A 15 14.56 -12.64 -7.34
CA THR A 15 14.40 -11.25 -6.86
C THR A 15 12.94 -10.84 -6.92
N LEU A 16 12.34 -10.56 -5.76
CA LEU A 16 10.97 -10.07 -5.64
C LEU A 16 10.86 -8.60 -6.05
N CYS A 17 9.89 -8.29 -6.91
CA CYS A 17 9.59 -6.93 -7.35
C CYS A 17 8.45 -6.30 -6.53
N ALA A 18 8.20 -5.01 -6.71
CA ALA A 18 7.11 -4.31 -6.00
C ALA A 18 5.72 -4.90 -6.30
N ALA A 19 5.50 -5.39 -7.52
CA ALA A 19 4.24 -6.04 -7.89
C ALA A 19 4.04 -7.40 -7.20
N ASP A 20 5.11 -8.15 -6.93
CA ASP A 20 5.05 -9.39 -6.17
C ASP A 20 4.64 -9.10 -4.72
N VAL A 21 5.32 -8.14 -4.07
CA VAL A 21 4.98 -7.69 -2.71
C VAL A 21 3.55 -7.17 -2.65
N ALA A 22 3.13 -6.33 -3.60
CA ALA A 22 1.77 -5.80 -3.65
C ALA A 22 0.72 -6.92 -3.72
N ARG A 23 0.99 -7.98 -4.49
CA ARG A 23 0.11 -9.15 -4.62
C ARG A 23 -0.02 -9.92 -3.31
N GLY A 24 1.09 -10.23 -2.65
CA GLY A 24 1.09 -10.89 -1.35
C GLY A 24 0.33 -10.08 -0.30
N VAL A 25 0.66 -8.79 -0.18
CA VAL A 25 0.01 -7.86 0.76
C VAL A 25 -1.49 -7.77 0.50
N THR A 26 -1.92 -7.62 -0.76
CA THR A 26 -3.34 -7.52 -1.12
C THR A 26 -4.11 -8.78 -0.71
N ARG A 27 -3.52 -9.97 -0.89
CA ARG A 27 -4.14 -11.24 -0.46
C ARG A 27 -4.26 -11.33 1.05
N MET A 28 -3.20 -10.95 1.78
CA MET A 28 -3.21 -10.89 3.23
C MET A 28 -4.30 -9.93 3.72
N LEU A 29 -4.34 -8.69 3.21
CA LEU A 29 -5.35 -7.70 3.56
C LEU A 29 -6.78 -8.24 3.38
N LEU A 30 -7.04 -8.92 2.25
CA LEU A 30 -8.35 -9.52 2.00
C LEU A 30 -8.73 -10.60 3.02
N ARG A 31 -7.78 -11.45 3.44
CA ARG A 31 -8.02 -12.44 4.51
C ARG A 31 -8.29 -11.80 5.87
N HIS A 32 -7.76 -10.59 6.09
CA HIS A 32 -8.02 -9.78 7.28
C HIS A 32 -9.26 -8.88 7.14
N GLU A 33 -10.12 -9.12 6.13
CA GLU A 33 -11.35 -8.34 5.85
C GLU A 33 -11.10 -6.87 5.48
N LEU A 34 -9.94 -6.57 4.90
CA LEU A 34 -9.65 -5.27 4.28
C LEU A 34 -9.67 -5.39 2.76
N THR A 35 -10.34 -4.45 2.11
CA THR A 35 -10.35 -4.37 0.63
C THR A 35 -9.39 -3.28 0.18
N ALA A 36 -8.50 -3.60 -0.77
CA ALA A 36 -7.42 -2.72 -1.18
C ALA A 36 -7.51 -2.31 -2.66
N ILE A 37 -7.01 -1.12 -2.95
CA ILE A 37 -6.69 -0.68 -4.31
C ILE A 37 -5.26 -0.13 -4.32
N GLY A 38 -4.49 -0.40 -5.39
CA GLY A 38 -3.12 0.10 -5.50
C GLY A 38 -2.99 1.52 -6.06
N GLU A 39 -1.82 2.13 -6.05
CA GLU A 39 -1.50 3.39 -6.76
C GLU A 39 -2.55 4.51 -6.49
N VAL A 40 -2.78 4.87 -5.23
CA VAL A 40 -3.83 5.81 -4.83
C VAL A 40 -3.29 7.22 -4.68
N PRO A 41 -3.67 8.18 -5.54
CA PRO A 41 -3.31 9.58 -5.35
C PRO A 41 -3.91 10.13 -4.05
N LEU A 42 -3.06 10.77 -3.25
CA LEU A 42 -3.42 11.48 -2.04
C LEU A 42 -3.37 12.99 -2.29
N ASP A 43 -3.89 13.77 -1.35
CA ASP A 43 -3.71 15.22 -1.41
C ASP A 43 -2.22 15.57 -1.23
N GLY A 44 -1.78 16.73 -1.74
CA GLY A 44 -0.37 17.11 -1.70
C GLY A 44 0.51 16.44 -2.75
N GLY A 45 -0.08 15.78 -3.76
CA GLY A 45 0.64 15.21 -4.91
C GLY A 45 1.35 13.89 -4.62
N ARG A 46 1.04 13.25 -3.49
CA ARG A 46 1.54 11.92 -3.13
C ARG A 46 0.72 10.81 -3.77
N ARG A 47 1.28 9.61 -3.78
CA ARG A 47 0.61 8.40 -4.22
C ARG A 47 0.97 7.27 -3.27
N ALA A 48 -0.04 6.65 -2.66
CA ALA A 48 0.16 5.46 -1.84
C ALA A 48 0.24 4.21 -2.73
N ASP A 49 1.15 3.30 -2.40
CA ASP A 49 1.30 2.05 -3.16
C ASP A 49 0.06 1.18 -3.01
N LEU A 50 -0.44 1.01 -1.78
CA LEU A 50 -1.74 0.42 -1.48
C LEU A 50 -2.49 1.29 -0.46
N MET A 51 -3.79 1.44 -0.71
CA MET A 51 -4.74 1.90 0.31
C MET A 51 -5.79 0.82 0.50
N ALA A 52 -6.18 0.56 1.75
CA ALA A 52 -7.20 -0.41 2.08
C ALA A 52 -8.24 0.16 3.05
N ILE A 53 -9.43 -0.41 3.03
CA ILE A 53 -10.55 -0.04 3.91
C ILE A 53 -11.17 -1.29 4.53
N ASP A 54 -11.46 -1.23 5.83
CA ASP A 54 -12.17 -2.27 6.57
C ASP A 54 -13.69 -1.99 6.67
N ALA A 55 -14.45 -2.92 7.27
CA ALA A 55 -15.90 -2.79 7.45
C ALA A 55 -16.33 -1.63 8.37
N ARG A 56 -15.42 -1.07 9.17
CA ARG A 56 -15.65 0.08 10.05
C ARG A 56 -15.26 1.40 9.39
N GLY A 57 -14.73 1.36 8.17
CA GLY A 57 -14.21 2.52 7.46
C GLY A 57 -12.85 2.99 7.97
N GLN A 58 -12.08 2.14 8.68
CA GLN A 58 -10.68 2.41 8.97
C GLN A 58 -9.86 2.28 7.69
N LEU A 59 -8.97 3.24 7.49
CA LEU A 59 -8.13 3.35 6.31
C LEU A 59 -6.71 2.92 6.65
N VAL A 60 -6.15 2.03 5.84
CA VAL A 60 -4.78 1.56 5.96
C VAL A 60 -4.01 2.01 4.73
N ILE A 61 -2.82 2.56 4.93
CA ILE A 61 -1.84 2.77 3.86
C ILE A 61 -0.71 1.76 4.03
N VAL A 62 -0.28 1.18 2.92
CA VAL A 62 0.92 0.34 2.86
C VAL A 62 1.85 0.89 1.80
N GLU A 63 3.09 1.21 2.19
CA GLU A 63 4.17 1.61 1.28
C GLU A 63 5.14 0.45 1.07
N ILE A 64 5.39 0.11 -0.18
CA ILE A 64 6.19 -1.04 -0.60
C ILE A 64 7.62 -0.59 -0.88
N LYS A 65 8.59 -1.19 -0.19
CA LYS A 65 10.01 -0.91 -0.38
C LYS A 65 10.75 -2.18 -0.74
N VAL A 66 11.24 -2.25 -1.99
CA VAL A 66 11.96 -3.42 -2.51
C VAL A 66 13.47 -3.23 -2.59
N SER A 67 13.96 -2.04 -2.26
CA SER A 67 15.39 -1.77 -2.10
C SER A 67 15.66 -0.84 -0.92
N ARG A 68 16.87 -0.92 -0.35
CA ARG A 68 17.29 -0.02 0.73
C ARG A 68 17.33 1.44 0.27
N ALA A 69 17.70 1.69 -0.99
CA ALA A 69 17.71 3.03 -1.56
C ALA A 69 16.30 3.62 -1.64
N ASP A 70 15.31 2.82 -2.04
CA ASP A 70 13.90 3.21 -2.05
C ASP A 70 13.38 3.52 -0.64
N LEU A 71 13.70 2.66 0.34
CA LEU A 71 13.34 2.89 1.74
C LEU A 71 13.92 4.20 2.29
N LEU A 72 15.22 4.43 2.09
CA LEU A 72 15.91 5.62 2.61
C LEU A 72 15.61 6.90 1.81
N GLY A 73 15.18 6.76 0.56
CA GLY A 73 14.82 7.89 -0.31
C GLY A 73 13.46 8.52 0.01
N ASP A 74 12.61 7.82 0.77
CA ASP A 74 11.27 8.27 1.11
C ASP A 74 11.25 9.27 2.28
N ALA A 75 11.84 10.44 2.07
CA ALA A 75 12.03 11.44 3.11
C ALA A 75 10.72 12.12 3.58
N LYS A 76 9.58 11.88 2.90
CA LYS A 76 8.31 12.56 3.20
C LYS A 76 7.16 11.58 3.43
N TRP A 77 7.48 10.33 3.78
CA TRP A 77 6.49 9.30 4.11
C TRP A 77 5.52 9.73 5.22
N GLN A 78 5.93 10.64 6.10
CA GLN A 78 5.06 11.16 7.17
C GLN A 78 3.84 11.94 6.62
N ASP A 79 3.90 12.48 5.39
CA ASP A 79 2.78 13.13 4.72
C ASP A 79 1.57 12.16 4.60
N TYR A 80 1.81 10.85 4.55
CA TYR A 80 0.81 9.81 4.36
C TYR A 80 -0.01 9.54 5.63
N LEU A 81 0.54 9.88 6.80
CA LEU A 81 -0.13 9.68 8.10
C LEU A 81 -1.42 10.51 8.23
N ALA A 82 -1.53 11.61 7.49
CA ALA A 82 -2.76 12.42 7.43
C ALA A 82 -3.90 11.74 6.65
N HIS A 83 -3.66 10.57 6.04
CA HIS A 83 -4.58 9.88 5.14
C HIS A 83 -4.97 8.46 5.58
N CYS A 84 -4.45 7.97 6.72
CA CYS A 84 -4.71 6.63 7.22
C CYS A 84 -4.83 6.58 8.75
N ASP A 85 -5.55 5.57 9.23
CA ASP A 85 -5.58 5.20 10.65
C ASP A 85 -4.33 4.37 11.02
N ARG A 86 -3.92 3.48 10.11
CA ARG A 86 -2.72 2.65 10.25
C ARG A 86 -1.83 2.79 9.01
N PHE A 87 -0.53 2.82 9.25
CA PHE A 87 0.49 2.88 8.21
C PHE A 87 1.42 1.67 8.35
N TYR A 88 1.66 0.98 7.25
CA TYR A 88 2.57 -0.15 7.18
C TYR A 88 3.67 0.09 6.14
N TRP A 89 4.89 -0.30 6.48
CA TRP A 89 5.89 -0.64 5.48
C TRP A 89 5.66 -2.09 5.02
N ALA A 90 5.81 -2.35 3.73
CA ALA A 90 5.85 -3.71 3.18
C ALA A 90 7.17 -3.94 2.46
N VAL A 91 7.86 -5.01 2.82
CA VAL A 91 9.18 -5.37 2.26
C VAL A 91 9.18 -6.81 1.77
N PRO A 92 10.00 -7.16 0.76
CA PRO A 92 10.11 -8.54 0.32
C PRO A 92 10.76 -9.43 1.40
N ALA A 93 10.44 -10.72 1.38
CA ALA A 93 11.16 -11.71 2.18
C ALA A 93 12.68 -11.64 1.89
N GLY A 94 13.51 -11.64 2.93
CA GLY A 94 14.97 -11.49 2.82
C GLY A 94 15.48 -10.04 2.74
N PHE A 95 14.60 -9.04 2.78
CA PHE A 95 14.98 -7.63 2.85
C PHE A 95 15.59 -7.27 4.23
N ASP A 96 16.69 -6.50 4.23
CA ASP A 96 17.25 -5.92 5.45
C ASP A 96 16.39 -4.75 5.96
N ALA A 97 15.42 -5.07 6.82
CA ALA A 97 14.47 -4.13 7.40
C ALA A 97 15.02 -3.33 8.60
N SER A 98 16.30 -3.52 8.97
CA SER A 98 16.89 -2.84 10.14
C SER A 98 16.74 -1.31 10.18
N PRO A 99 16.68 -0.55 9.05
CA PRO A 99 16.44 0.89 9.14
C PRO A 99 15.06 1.23 9.72
N ILE A 100 14.05 0.39 9.49
CA ILE A 100 12.66 0.61 9.92
C ILE A 100 12.52 0.52 11.45
N ASP A 101 13.53 -0.03 12.14
CA ASP A 101 13.59 -0.08 13.60
C ASP A 101 14.17 1.22 14.20
N GLY A 102 14.73 2.10 13.35
CA GLY A 102 15.28 3.39 13.76
C GLY A 102 14.20 4.45 13.98
N ALA A 103 14.50 5.43 14.84
CA ALA A 103 13.58 6.51 15.20
C ALA A 103 13.02 7.31 14.01
N ALA A 104 13.76 7.41 12.90
CA ALA A 104 13.30 8.11 11.68
C ALA A 104 12.06 7.46 11.04
N PHE A 105 11.79 6.19 11.33
CA PHE A 105 10.68 5.41 10.78
C PHE A 105 9.53 5.19 11.78
N LEU A 106 9.66 5.76 12.99
CA LEU A 106 8.64 5.71 14.05
C LEU A 106 8.10 4.28 14.28
N PRO A 107 8.93 3.30 14.68
CA PRO A 107 8.52 1.89 14.81
C PRO A 107 7.35 1.67 15.79
N GLU A 108 7.11 2.58 16.73
CA GLU A 108 5.97 2.59 17.64
C GLU A 108 4.67 3.10 16.98
N ARG A 109 4.76 3.76 15.82
CA ARG A 109 3.63 4.23 15.02
C ARG A 109 3.39 3.32 13.81
N THR A 110 4.45 2.89 13.15
CA THR A 110 4.40 2.15 11.88
C THR A 110 4.47 0.65 12.07
N GLY A 111 3.64 -0.06 11.31
CA GLY A 111 3.73 -1.51 11.22
C GLY A 111 4.71 -1.95 10.14
N LEU A 112 5.04 -3.24 10.16
CA LEU A 112 5.89 -3.89 9.17
C LEU A 112 5.22 -5.16 8.68
N ILE A 113 5.14 -5.27 7.36
CA ILE A 113 4.68 -6.44 6.62
C ILE A 113 5.86 -7.01 5.85
N VAL A 114 6.03 -8.33 5.91
CA VAL A 114 6.95 -9.08 5.04
C VAL A 114 6.12 -9.88 4.06
N ALA A 115 6.43 -9.79 2.77
CA ALA A 115 5.62 -10.42 1.72
C ALA A 115 6.46 -11.05 0.61
N ASP A 116 5.83 -11.96 -0.11
CA ASP A 116 6.28 -12.46 -1.41
C ASP A 116 5.12 -12.43 -2.43
N ARG A 117 5.29 -13.09 -3.59
CA ARG A 117 4.26 -13.15 -4.64
C ARG A 117 3.03 -14.00 -4.27
N TYR A 118 3.11 -14.77 -3.20
CA TYR A 118 2.09 -15.70 -2.76
C TYR A 118 1.27 -15.12 -1.62
N ASP A 119 1.93 -14.59 -0.60
CA ASP A 119 1.31 -14.10 0.62
C ASP A 119 2.12 -13.01 1.35
N ALA A 120 1.60 -12.55 2.49
CA ALA A 120 2.28 -11.64 3.40
C ALA A 120 1.92 -11.93 4.86
N ALA A 121 2.78 -11.47 5.77
CA ALA A 121 2.60 -11.53 7.21
C ALA A 121 2.91 -10.19 7.86
N ILE A 122 2.06 -9.76 8.80
CA ILE A 122 2.34 -8.63 9.68
C ILE A 122 3.34 -9.12 10.75
N VAL A 123 4.56 -8.60 10.71
CA VAL A 123 5.62 -8.93 11.70
C VAL A 123 5.70 -7.88 12.81
N ARG A 124 5.17 -6.67 12.56
CA ARG A 124 4.93 -5.64 13.57
C ARG A 124 3.60 -4.95 13.30
N GLU A 125 2.70 -4.96 14.28
CA GLU A 125 1.40 -4.29 14.16
C GLU A 125 1.58 -2.76 14.17
N ALA A 126 0.86 -2.06 13.30
CA ALA A 126 0.81 -0.60 13.31
C ALA A 126 -0.10 -0.11 14.44
N ARG A 127 0.30 0.99 15.10
CA ARG A 127 -0.61 1.71 16.02
C ARG A 127 -1.81 2.23 15.23
N THR A 128 -2.97 2.29 15.85
CA THR A 128 -4.14 2.95 15.27
C THR A 128 -4.24 4.39 15.78
N ASP A 129 -4.14 5.36 14.86
CA ASP A 129 -4.38 6.77 15.16
C ASP A 129 -5.61 7.22 14.36
N PRO A 130 -6.78 7.40 14.98
CA PRO A 130 -8.00 7.65 14.24
C PRO A 130 -7.95 8.93 13.41
N LEU A 131 -8.34 8.83 12.13
CA LEU A 131 -8.55 10.00 11.29
C LEU A 131 -9.72 10.87 11.79
N PRO A 132 -9.60 12.21 11.71
CA PRO A 132 -10.74 13.10 11.89
C PRO A 132 -11.89 12.74 10.94
N ALA A 133 -13.13 12.86 11.40
CA ALA A 133 -14.31 12.41 10.65
C ALA A 133 -14.41 13.02 9.23
N HIS A 134 -14.09 14.32 9.08
CA HIS A 134 -14.11 14.99 7.78
C HIS A 134 -13.03 14.46 6.82
N VAL A 135 -11.85 14.12 7.33
CA VAL A 135 -10.75 13.51 6.56
C VAL A 135 -11.12 12.10 6.13
N ARG A 136 -11.67 11.30 7.05
CA ARG A 136 -12.16 9.94 6.75
C ARG A 136 -13.20 9.95 5.64
N LYS A 137 -14.19 10.85 5.73
CA LYS A 137 -15.22 11.02 4.69
C LYS A 137 -14.60 11.35 3.33
N ARG A 138 -13.69 12.32 3.27
CA ARG A 138 -12.98 12.70 2.04
C ARG A 138 -12.21 11.53 1.45
N CYS A 139 -11.39 10.85 2.25
CA CYS A 139 -10.57 9.74 1.79
C CYS A 139 -11.40 8.54 1.32
N THR A 140 -12.48 8.20 2.05
CA THR A 140 -13.39 7.10 1.71
C THR A 140 -14.11 7.36 0.39
N LEU A 141 -14.64 8.56 0.18
CA LEU A 141 -15.28 8.94 -1.09
C LEU A 141 -14.28 8.87 -2.26
N ALA A 142 -13.06 9.32 -2.03
CA ALA A 142 -12.01 9.30 -3.05
C ALA A 142 -11.56 7.86 -3.37
N PHE A 143 -11.44 6.98 -2.37
CA PHE A 143 -11.20 5.55 -2.52
C PHE A 143 -12.31 4.90 -3.35
N ALA A 144 -13.58 5.06 -2.95
CA ALA A 144 -14.73 4.42 -3.59
C ALA A 144 -14.85 4.82 -5.07
N ARG A 145 -14.72 6.12 -5.38
CA ARG A 145 -14.78 6.60 -6.76
C ARG A 145 -13.63 6.07 -7.62
N ARG A 146 -12.44 5.87 -7.04
CA ARG A 146 -11.28 5.31 -7.77
C ARG A 146 -11.46 3.82 -8.02
N ALA A 147 -11.90 3.07 -7.02
CA ALA A 147 -12.23 1.66 -7.15
C ALA A 147 -13.29 1.44 -8.26
N ALA A 148 -14.40 2.18 -8.20
CA ALA A 148 -15.46 2.11 -9.21
C ALA A 148 -14.97 2.44 -10.62
N ARG A 149 -14.18 3.52 -10.79
CA ARG A 149 -13.61 3.87 -12.10
C ARG A 149 -12.70 2.78 -12.66
N ARG A 150 -11.90 2.14 -11.81
CA ARG A 150 -11.02 1.04 -12.24
C ARG A 150 -11.80 -0.21 -12.62
N LEU A 151 -12.89 -0.50 -11.91
CA LEU A 151 -13.80 -1.57 -12.27
C LEU A 151 -14.47 -1.31 -13.62
N ILE A 152 -14.94 -0.07 -13.85
CA ILE A 152 -15.45 0.36 -15.16
C ILE A 152 -14.37 0.17 -16.22
N ALA A 153 -13.15 0.69 -16.01
CA ALA A 153 -12.05 0.54 -16.95
C ALA A 153 -11.70 -0.92 -17.29
N ALA A 154 -11.87 -1.83 -16.33
CA ALA A 154 -11.61 -3.25 -16.51
C ALA A 154 -12.71 -3.96 -17.31
N HIS A 155 -13.97 -3.54 -17.17
CA HIS A 155 -15.10 -4.09 -17.91
C HIS A 155 -15.33 -3.43 -19.26
N ASP A 156 -15.05 -2.14 -19.36
CA ASP A 156 -15.22 -1.30 -20.54
C ASP A 156 -13.99 -0.37 -20.68
N PRO A 157 -12.91 -0.86 -21.33
CA PRO A 157 -11.71 -0.07 -21.56
C PRO A 157 -11.93 1.18 -22.45
N GLU A 158 -12.99 1.20 -23.27
CA GLU A 158 -13.28 2.30 -24.19
C GLU A 158 -13.95 3.48 -23.48
N ALA A 159 -14.75 3.22 -22.44
CA ALA A 159 -15.39 4.27 -21.62
C ALA A 159 -14.40 5.24 -20.94
N VAL A 160 -13.13 4.87 -20.83
CA VAL A 160 -12.10 5.67 -20.15
C VAL A 160 -11.31 6.57 -21.11
N GLN A 161 -11.41 6.38 -22.42
CA GLN A 161 -10.62 7.13 -23.42
C GLN A 161 -11.02 8.61 -23.59
N GLY A 162 -11.88 9.17 -22.72
CA GLY A 162 -12.46 10.51 -22.84
C GLY A 162 -12.26 11.46 -21.65
N PHE A 163 -11.34 11.16 -20.72
CA PHE A 163 -11.03 12.03 -19.57
C PHE A 163 -9.56 12.47 -19.53
#